data_AF-A0A3M1TIN7-F1
#
_entry.id   AF-A0A3M1TIN7-F1
#
_cell.length_a   1.000
_cell.length_b   1.000
_cell.length_c   1.000
_cell.angle_alpha   90.00
_cell.angle_beta   90.00
_cell.angle_gamma   90.00
#
_symmetry.space_group_name_H-M   'P 1'
#
loop_
_entity.id
_entity.type
_entity.pdbx_description
1 polymer ?
#
loop_
_entity_poly.entity_id
_entity_poly.type
_entity_poly.pdbx_seq_one_letter_code
_entity_poly.pdbx_strand_id
1 'polypeptide(L)'
;MRCVSEAEGRLVLALPSKFIRDWVQDNYLDFLEREVAGVAGAPVSIELTVDEAAQTTRPAPSSAETPPRRGPRRTTSGPRALNERYSFDTFVCGASNQFAYAACKAVADVPATNYNPLFVFGGVGLGKTHLLNAIGLEIRRKHPDWNILLLSAETFTNEVIVSIRENRMEALRQKYREHCDVLLMDDIQFLAGKDRTQEEFFHTFNS
;
A
#
# COMPACT_ATOMS: atom_id res chain seq x y z
N MET A 1 -17.84 -0.53 -8.21
CA MET A 1 -18.66 0.57 -8.77
C MET A 1 -19.94 -0.08 -9.26
N ARG A 2 -21.09 0.34 -8.73
CA ARG A 2 -22.39 -0.23 -9.11
C ARG A 2 -23.26 0.89 -9.66
N CYS A 3 -23.91 0.67 -10.80
CA CYS A 3 -24.94 1.60 -11.28
C CYS A 3 -26.16 1.49 -10.36
N VAL A 4 -26.57 2.60 -9.77
CA VAL A 4 -27.67 2.64 -8.78
C VAL A 4 -28.97 3.09 -9.42
N SER A 5 -28.90 4.03 -10.38
CA SER A 5 -30.04 4.40 -11.21
C SER A 5 -29.60 4.96 -12.54
N GLU A 6 -30.40 4.71 -13.57
CA GLU A 6 -30.28 5.30 -14.89
C GLU A 6 -31.62 5.98 -15.21
N ALA A 7 -31.61 7.29 -15.44
CA ALA A 7 -32.80 8.06 -15.80
C ALA A 7 -32.42 9.12 -16.84
N GLU A 8 -33.08 9.09 -18.00
CA GLU A 8 -33.04 10.07 -19.11
C GLU A 8 -31.80 11.01 -19.12
N GLY A 9 -30.65 10.48 -19.52
CA GLY A 9 -29.41 11.27 -19.67
C GLY A 9 -28.64 11.51 -18.37
N ARG A 10 -28.98 10.81 -17.28
CA ARG A 10 -28.25 10.82 -16.01
C ARG A 10 -27.94 9.40 -15.53
N LEU A 11 -26.66 9.17 -15.24
CA LEU A 11 -26.15 7.90 -14.72
C LEU A 11 -25.64 8.10 -13.30
N VAL A 12 -26.23 7.40 -12.32
CA VAL A 12 -25.80 7.49 -10.92
C VAL A 12 -24.92 6.28 -10.57
N LEU A 13 -23.66 6.53 -10.24
CA LEU A 13 -22.68 5.50 -9.90
C LEU A 13 -22.39 5.51 -8.40
N ALA A 14 -22.68 4.40 -7.72
CA ALA A 14 -22.26 4.18 -6.34
C ALA A 14 -20.81 3.73 -6.29
N LEU A 15 -20.04 4.45 -5.48
CA LEU A 15 -18.65 4.18 -5.19
C LEU A 15 -18.46 3.74 -3.73
N PRO A 16 -17.50 2.83 -3.46
CA PRO A 16 -17.38 2.18 -2.15
C PRO A 16 -16.97 3.13 -1.01
N SER A 17 -16.44 4.30 -1.34
CA SER A 17 -16.02 5.28 -0.35
C SER A 17 -16.03 6.69 -0.92
N LYS A 18 -16.16 7.68 -0.03
CA LYS A 18 -16.06 9.10 -0.37
C LYS A 18 -14.73 9.44 -1.04
N PHE A 19 -13.64 8.80 -0.63
CA PHE A 19 -12.33 9.00 -1.26
C PHE A 19 -12.32 8.60 -2.74
N ILE A 20 -12.91 7.45 -3.08
CA ILE A 20 -13.01 6.99 -4.47
C ILE A 20 -13.96 7.90 -5.26
N ARG A 21 -15.04 8.39 -4.63
CA ARG A 21 -15.95 9.37 -5.24
C ARG A 21 -15.23 10.65 -5.64
N ASP A 22 -14.55 11.28 -4.69
CA ASP A 22 -13.85 12.55 -4.92
C ASP A 22 -12.73 12.34 -5.97
N TRP A 23 -12.03 11.20 -5.94
CA TRP A 23 -10.98 10.89 -6.91
C TRP A 23 -11.50 10.61 -8.33
N VAL A 24 -12.59 9.85 -8.46
CA VAL A 24 -13.25 9.60 -9.76
C VAL A 24 -13.82 10.90 -10.32
N GLN A 25 -14.36 11.76 -9.45
CA GLN A 25 -14.86 13.08 -9.83
C GLN A 25 -13.75 13.96 -10.42
N ASP A 26 -12.60 14.03 -9.75
CA ASP A 26 -11.53 14.94 -10.13
C ASP A 26 -10.69 14.42 -11.32
N ASN A 27 -10.65 13.11 -11.57
CA ASN A 27 -9.71 12.52 -12.52
C ASN A 27 -10.33 11.74 -13.69
N TYR A 28 -11.57 11.28 -13.55
CA TYR A 28 -12.20 10.35 -14.51
C TYR A 28 -13.59 10.78 -14.96
N LEU A 29 -14.15 11.86 -14.42
CA LEU A 29 -15.50 12.31 -14.79
C LEU A 29 -15.59 12.61 -16.30
N ASP A 30 -14.66 13.41 -16.83
CA ASP A 30 -14.61 13.74 -18.26
C ASP A 30 -14.46 12.51 -19.17
N PHE A 31 -13.70 11.51 -18.70
CA PHE A 31 -13.48 10.27 -19.45
C PHE A 31 -14.74 9.39 -19.43
N LEU A 32 -15.36 9.23 -18.26
CA LEU A 32 -16.57 8.45 -18.10
C LEU A 32 -17.73 9.06 -18.86
N GLU A 33 -17.90 10.39 -18.83
CA GLU A 33 -18.96 11.09 -19.57
C GLU A 33 -18.80 10.90 -21.09
N ARG A 34 -17.56 10.93 -21.61
CA ARG A 34 -17.28 10.69 -23.03
C ARG A 34 -17.57 9.26 -23.46
N GLU A 35 -17.10 8.28 -22.71
CA GLU A 35 -17.31 6.86 -23.03
C GLU A 35 -18.79 6.47 -22.91
N VAL A 36 -19.47 6.95 -21.86
CA VAL A 36 -20.90 6.71 -21.68
C VAL A 36 -21.71 7.42 -22.74
N ALA A 37 -21.34 8.64 -23.15
CA ALA A 37 -22.00 9.33 -24.27
C ALA A 37 -21.76 8.62 -25.61
N GLY A 38 -20.58 8.02 -25.81
CA GLY A 38 -20.26 7.23 -27.00
C GLY A 38 -21.10 5.95 -27.12
N VAL A 39 -21.39 5.31 -25.98
CA VAL A 39 -22.23 4.10 -25.93
C VAL A 39 -23.73 4.44 -25.95
N ALA A 40 -24.14 5.51 -25.27
CA ALA A 40 -25.55 5.93 -25.19
C ALA A 40 -26.01 6.75 -26.41
N GLY A 41 -25.09 7.24 -27.24
CA GLY A 41 -25.40 8.07 -28.41
C GLY A 41 -25.95 9.46 -28.11
N ALA A 42 -25.93 9.88 -26.84
CA ALA A 42 -26.42 11.17 -26.34
C ALA A 42 -25.55 11.63 -25.16
N PRO A 43 -25.45 12.95 -24.87
CA PRO A 43 -24.70 13.42 -23.71
C PRO A 43 -25.35 12.94 -22.41
N VAL A 44 -24.57 12.23 -21.59
CA VAL A 44 -25.01 11.69 -20.29
C VAL A 44 -24.23 12.38 -19.17
N SER A 45 -24.94 12.90 -18.18
CA SER A 45 -24.38 13.47 -16.95
C SER A 45 -24.14 12.37 -15.91
N ILE A 46 -22.93 12.28 -15.34
CA ILE A 46 -22.58 11.24 -14.37
C ILE A 46 -22.59 11.82 -12.96
N GLU A 47 -23.44 11.26 -12.10
CA GLU A 47 -23.54 11.67 -10.70
C GLU A 47 -22.94 10.57 -9.80
N LEU A 48 -21.89 10.91 -9.07
CA LEU A 48 -21.20 9.97 -8.20
C LEU A 48 -21.79 10.03 -6.79
N THR A 49 -22.17 8.87 -6.25
CA THR A 49 -22.72 8.71 -4.90
C THR A 49 -21.86 7.72 -4.11
N VAL A 50 -21.91 7.78 -2.78
CA VAL A 50 -21.19 6.84 -1.91
C VAL A 50 -22.17 5.78 -1.43
N ASP A 51 -21.77 4.52 -1.50
CA ASP A 51 -22.55 3.41 -0.98
C ASP A 51 -22.44 3.38 0.57
N GLU A 52 -23.37 4.06 1.25
CA GLU A 52 -23.40 4.11 2.72
C GLU A 52 -23.79 2.76 3.37
N ALA A 53 -24.35 1.81 2.60
CA ALA A 53 -24.69 0.48 3.10
C ALA A 53 -23.46 -0.38 3.44
N ALA A 54 -22.27 -0.01 2.96
CA ALA A 54 -21.02 -0.73 3.23
C ALA A 54 -20.32 -0.30 4.54
N GLN A 55 -20.85 0.68 5.28
CA GLN A 55 -20.17 1.26 6.47
C GLN A 55 -20.70 0.80 7.83
N THR A 56 -21.60 -0.20 7.90
CA THR A 56 -22.09 -0.71 9.19
C THR A 56 -21.56 -2.11 9.48
N THR A 57 -20.45 -2.17 10.24
CA THR A 57 -20.35 -2.88 11.53
C THR A 57 -18.91 -2.85 12.01
N ARG A 58 -18.58 -1.88 12.87
CA ARG A 58 -17.71 -2.16 14.01
C ARG A 58 -17.87 -1.11 15.10
N PRO A 59 -18.20 -1.49 16.34
CA PRO A 59 -18.36 -0.54 17.42
C PRO A 59 -16.99 -0.08 17.95
N ALA A 60 -16.90 1.20 18.29
CA ALA A 60 -15.84 1.82 19.07
C ALA A 60 -16.51 2.80 20.06
N PRO A 61 -15.83 3.30 21.12
CA PRO A 61 -14.76 2.71 21.94
C PRO A 61 -15.08 2.85 23.45
N SER A 62 -14.29 2.23 24.33
CA SER A 62 -14.17 2.65 25.73
C SER A 62 -12.74 3.08 26.04
N SER A 63 -12.67 4.16 26.79
CA SER A 63 -11.58 5.08 27.10
C SER A 63 -10.39 4.48 27.85
N ALA A 64 -9.17 4.89 27.49
CA ALA A 64 -8.23 5.58 28.39
C ALA A 64 -6.87 5.89 27.70
N GLU A 65 -6.40 7.09 28.00
CA GLU A 65 -5.02 7.64 27.93
C GLU A 65 -4.37 8.03 26.59
N THR A 66 -4.10 9.33 26.52
CA THR A 66 -3.50 10.12 25.45
C THR A 66 -1.97 10.15 25.56
N PRO A 67 -1.23 9.93 24.46
CA PRO A 67 0.05 10.57 24.21
C PRO A 67 -0.03 11.52 22.99
N PRO A 68 0.94 12.43 22.81
CA PRO A 68 0.69 13.76 22.24
C PRO A 68 0.38 13.73 20.75
N ARG A 69 -0.52 14.65 20.36
CA ARG A 69 -0.92 14.97 18.98
C ARG A 69 0.30 15.06 18.05
N ARG A 70 0.45 14.08 17.15
CA ARG A 70 1.18 14.27 15.90
C ARG A 70 0.22 14.89 14.88
N GLY A 71 0.61 16.03 14.32
CA GLY A 71 -0.12 16.75 13.28
C GLY A 71 -0.35 15.93 12.01
N PRO A 72 -1.02 16.50 10.99
CA PRO A 72 -1.47 15.78 9.81
C PRO A 72 -0.28 15.13 9.11
N ARG A 73 -0.28 13.80 9.10
CA ARG A 73 0.73 12.97 8.44
C ARG A 73 0.57 13.20 6.94
N ARG A 74 1.43 14.03 6.36
CA ARG A 74 1.60 14.13 4.91
C ARG A 74 1.83 12.70 4.39
N THR A 75 0.88 12.20 3.61
CA THR A 75 1.03 10.96 2.86
C THR A 75 2.04 11.24 1.75
N THR A 76 3.31 11.07 2.05
CA THR A 76 4.37 11.10 1.03
C THR A 76 4.21 9.84 0.19
N SER A 77 3.67 9.99 -1.01
CA SER A 77 3.64 8.98 -2.06
C SER A 77 5.07 8.79 -2.60
N GLY A 78 5.81 7.86 -2.00
CA GLY A 78 7.16 7.48 -2.39
C GLY A 78 7.82 6.55 -1.37
N PRO A 79 9.02 6.01 -1.68
CA PRO A 79 9.81 5.23 -0.73
C PRO A 79 9.99 5.99 0.58
N ARG A 80 9.71 5.32 1.69
CA ARG A 80 9.83 5.88 3.03
C ARG A 80 11.28 5.76 3.49
N ALA A 81 11.81 6.81 4.11
CA ALA A 81 13.06 6.71 4.84
C ALA A 81 12.89 5.73 6.03
N LEU A 82 13.93 4.95 6.30
CA LEU A 82 14.01 4.11 7.50
C LEU A 82 13.90 4.98 8.75
N ASN A 83 13.04 4.60 9.68
CA ASN A 83 12.90 5.32 10.94
C ASN A 83 13.94 4.82 11.95
N GLU A 84 14.94 5.65 12.25
CA GLU A 84 16.06 5.32 13.15
C GLU A 84 15.64 4.90 14.56
N ARG A 85 14.43 5.27 15.00
CA ARG A 85 13.89 4.85 16.31
C ARG A 85 13.47 3.37 16.35
N TYR A 86 13.29 2.75 15.19
CA TYR A 86 12.81 1.38 15.06
C TYR A 86 13.98 0.43 14.77
N SER A 87 14.95 0.36 15.69
CA SER A 87 16.10 -0.54 15.62
C SER A 87 15.85 -1.83 16.41
N PHE A 88 16.72 -2.84 16.23
CA PHE A 88 16.65 -4.06 17.04
C PHE A 88 16.91 -3.78 18.53
N ASP A 89 17.75 -2.78 18.84
CA ASP A 89 18.12 -2.42 20.22
C ASP A 89 16.93 -1.82 21.00
N THR A 90 16.03 -1.13 20.31
CA THR A 90 14.82 -0.54 20.91
C THR A 90 13.61 -1.49 20.87
N PHE A 91 13.75 -2.68 20.28
CA PHE A 91 12.68 -3.67 20.21
C PHE A 91 12.70 -4.57 21.45
N VAL A 92 11.59 -4.61 22.18
CA VAL A 92 11.46 -5.48 23.36
C VAL A 92 11.13 -6.91 22.93
N CYS A 93 12.12 -7.78 23.03
CA CYS A 93 11.99 -9.22 22.78
C CYS A 93 11.42 -9.95 24.01
N GLY A 94 10.43 -10.80 23.80
CA GLY A 94 9.81 -11.65 24.81
C GLY A 94 9.25 -12.93 24.20
N ALA A 95 8.76 -13.86 25.03
CA ALA A 95 8.36 -15.20 24.59
C ALA A 95 7.36 -15.20 23.41
N SER A 96 6.46 -14.20 23.33
CA SER A 96 5.45 -14.09 22.28
C SER A 96 5.97 -13.62 20.92
N ASN A 97 7.13 -12.96 20.87
CA ASN A 97 7.71 -12.40 19.64
C ASN A 97 9.15 -12.85 19.36
N GLN A 98 9.72 -13.70 20.24
CA GLN A 98 11.10 -14.17 20.18
C GLN A 98 11.43 -14.84 18.84
N PHE A 99 10.52 -15.67 18.32
CA PHE A 99 10.73 -16.35 17.05
C PHE A 99 10.80 -15.35 15.88
N ALA A 100 9.86 -14.41 15.80
CA ALA A 100 9.86 -13.38 14.77
C ALA A 100 11.10 -12.48 14.88
N TYR A 101 11.48 -12.07 16.09
CA TYR A 101 12.69 -11.31 16.34
C TYR A 101 13.94 -12.03 15.85
N ALA A 102 14.10 -13.32 16.21
CA ALA A 102 15.24 -14.12 15.81
C ALA A 102 15.32 -14.32 14.29
N ALA A 103 14.18 -14.60 13.63
CA ALA A 103 14.10 -14.71 12.18
C ALA A 103 14.49 -13.39 11.48
N CYS A 104 13.96 -12.26 11.95
CA CYS A 104 14.32 -10.93 11.45
C CYS A 104 15.82 -10.64 11.62
N LYS A 105 16.40 -11.00 12.77
CA LYS A 105 17.84 -10.80 13.02
C LYS A 105 18.70 -11.66 12.10
N ALA A 106 18.35 -12.94 11.92
CA ALA A 106 19.05 -13.84 11.02
C ALA A 106 19.06 -13.33 9.57
N VAL A 107 17.92 -12.81 9.08
CA VAL A 107 17.81 -12.22 7.74
C VAL A 107 18.59 -10.92 7.61
N ALA A 108 18.60 -10.08 8.65
CA ALA A 108 19.40 -8.87 8.67
C ALA A 108 20.91 -9.14 8.76
N ASP A 109 21.30 -10.30 9.32
CA ASP A 109 22.69 -10.71 9.45
C ASP A 109 23.26 -11.27 8.16
N VAL A 110 22.47 -12.07 7.43
CA VAL A 110 22.86 -12.65 6.15
C VAL A 110 21.73 -12.45 5.14
N PRO A 111 21.60 -11.24 4.57
CA PRO A 111 20.53 -10.93 3.62
C PRO A 111 20.64 -11.78 2.34
N ALA A 112 19.48 -12.03 1.71
CA ALA A 112 19.33 -12.69 0.41
C ALA A 112 19.84 -14.14 0.27
N THR A 113 20.27 -14.81 1.36
CA THR A 113 20.83 -16.18 1.27
C THR A 113 19.87 -17.26 1.78
N ASN A 114 19.55 -17.26 3.08
CA ASN A 114 18.87 -18.40 3.70
C ASN A 114 17.34 -18.28 3.74
N TYR A 115 16.81 -17.05 3.74
CA TYR A 115 15.37 -16.80 3.84
C TYR A 115 14.97 -15.61 2.97
N ASN A 116 14.60 -15.89 1.72
CA ASN A 116 14.01 -14.93 0.79
C ASN A 116 12.80 -15.56 0.09
N PRO A 117 11.57 -15.05 0.28
CA PRO A 117 11.21 -13.91 1.13
C PRO A 117 11.09 -14.27 2.63
N LEU A 118 11.31 -13.28 3.51
CA LEU A 118 10.88 -13.32 4.90
C LEU A 118 9.49 -12.70 5.03
N PHE A 119 8.53 -13.46 5.56
CA PHE A 119 7.16 -12.99 5.77
C PHE A 119 6.80 -12.96 7.26
N VAL A 120 6.47 -11.77 7.78
CA VAL A 120 6.08 -11.56 9.19
C VAL A 120 4.62 -11.13 9.26
N PHE A 121 3.80 -11.89 9.97
CA PHE A 121 2.38 -11.60 10.17
C PHE A 121 2.01 -11.57 11.66
N GLY A 122 0.90 -10.90 11.96
CA GLY A 122 0.40 -10.73 13.31
C GLY A 122 -0.61 -9.58 13.40
N GLY A 123 -1.35 -9.52 14.51
CA GLY A 123 -2.31 -8.45 14.80
C GLY A 123 -1.71 -7.04 14.77
N VAL A 124 -2.59 -6.04 14.89
CA VAL A 124 -2.20 -4.63 14.97
C VAL A 124 -1.37 -4.38 16.23
N GLY A 125 -0.36 -3.51 16.15
CA GLY A 125 0.47 -3.15 17.31
C GLY A 125 1.52 -4.18 17.75
N LEU A 126 1.64 -5.34 17.11
CA LEU A 126 2.60 -6.38 17.49
C LEU A 126 4.04 -6.15 16.99
N GLY A 127 4.37 -4.94 16.54
CA GLY A 127 5.74 -4.58 16.18
C GLY A 127 6.21 -4.96 14.77
N LYS A 128 5.32 -5.36 13.85
CA LYS A 128 5.66 -5.70 12.45
C LYS A 128 6.47 -4.60 11.75
N THR A 129 5.93 -3.37 11.73
CA THR A 129 6.60 -2.20 11.14
C THR A 129 7.92 -1.88 11.84
N HIS A 130 8.02 -2.12 13.16
CA HIS A 130 9.27 -1.92 13.90
C HIS A 130 10.33 -2.91 13.43
N LEU A 131 10.02 -4.21 13.43
CA LEU A 131 10.93 -5.26 12.97
C LEU A 131 11.36 -5.05 11.51
N LEU A 132 10.42 -4.64 10.63
CA LEU A 132 10.72 -4.34 9.24
C LEU A 132 11.77 -3.20 9.11
N ASN A 133 11.61 -2.12 9.88
CA ASN A 133 12.59 -1.03 9.90
C ASN A 133 13.92 -1.49 10.53
N ALA A 134 13.87 -2.31 11.57
CA ALA A 134 15.07 -2.80 12.25
C ALA A 134 15.95 -3.63 11.32
N ILE A 135 15.35 -4.47 10.47
CA ILE A 135 16.06 -5.19 9.40
C ILE A 135 16.77 -4.19 8.49
N GLY A 136 16.04 -3.20 7.95
CA GLY A 136 16.62 -2.21 7.03
C GLY A 136 17.75 -1.39 7.65
N LEU A 137 17.62 -0.99 8.92
CA LEU A 137 18.67 -0.25 9.63
C LEU A 137 19.92 -1.10 9.85
N GLU A 138 19.76 -2.36 10.25
CA GLU A 138 20.89 -3.28 10.46
C GLU A 138 21.62 -3.59 9.15
N ILE A 139 20.88 -3.85 8.06
CA ILE A 139 21.47 -4.06 6.74
C ILE A 139 22.20 -2.80 6.29
N ARG A 140 21.61 -1.61 6.41
CA ARG A 140 22.25 -0.34 6.04
C ARG A 140 23.55 -0.08 6.81
N ARG A 141 23.62 -0.53 8.06
CA ARG A 141 24.82 -0.42 8.89
C ARG A 141 25.95 -1.32 8.40
N LYS A 142 25.64 -2.51 7.90
CA LYS A 142 26.61 -3.50 7.41
C LYS A 142 26.99 -3.31 5.94
N HIS A 143 26.03 -2.84 5.15
CA HIS A 143 26.13 -2.63 3.71
C HIS A 143 25.68 -1.19 3.39
N PRO A 144 26.54 -0.18 3.66
CA PRO A 144 26.18 1.22 3.45
C PRO A 144 25.94 1.58 1.98
N ASP A 145 26.50 0.79 1.06
CA ASP A 145 26.38 0.99 -0.40
C ASP A 145 25.12 0.35 -1.00
N TRP A 146 24.34 -0.41 -0.21
CA TRP A 146 23.15 -1.10 -0.70
C TRP A 146 21.93 -0.18 -0.77
N ASN A 147 21.18 -0.32 -1.85
CA ASN A 147 19.92 0.37 -2.07
C ASN A 147 18.78 -0.39 -1.39
N ILE A 148 18.29 0.18 -0.27
CA ILE A 148 17.20 -0.39 0.52
C ILE A 148 15.92 0.43 0.28
N LEU A 149 14.90 -0.22 -0.26
CA LEU A 149 13.59 0.39 -0.50
C LEU A 149 12.58 -0.04 0.57
N LEU A 150 12.07 0.91 1.35
CA LEU A 150 10.95 0.69 2.28
C LEU A 150 9.68 1.35 1.76
N LEU A 151 8.60 0.59 1.60
CA LEU A 151 7.31 1.11 1.14
C LEU A 151 6.12 0.27 1.62
N SER A 152 4.91 0.83 1.56
CA SER A 152 3.70 0.01 1.73
C SER A 152 3.34 -0.66 0.41
N ALA A 153 2.65 -1.80 0.50
CA ALA A 153 2.13 -2.48 -0.68
C ALA A 153 1.14 -1.62 -1.49
N GLU A 154 0.40 -0.74 -0.81
CA GLU A 154 -0.42 0.29 -1.43
C GLU A 154 0.41 1.29 -2.26
N THR A 155 1.55 1.76 -1.73
CA THR A 155 2.43 2.68 -2.45
C THR A 155 2.95 2.01 -3.72
N PHE A 156 3.41 0.76 -3.60
CA PHE A 156 3.85 -0.04 -4.73
C PHE A 156 2.75 -0.18 -5.80
N THR A 157 1.53 -0.51 -5.38
CA THR A 157 0.36 -0.62 -6.26
C THR A 157 0.12 0.66 -7.05
N ASN A 158 0.17 1.82 -6.38
CA ASN A 158 -0.04 3.10 -7.01
C ASN A 158 1.07 3.42 -8.03
N GLU A 159 2.33 3.08 -7.72
CA GLU A 159 3.44 3.26 -8.66
C GLU A 159 3.30 2.38 -9.90
N VAL A 160 2.81 1.15 -9.76
CA VAL A 160 2.50 0.25 -10.89
C VAL A 160 1.41 0.85 -11.78
N ILE A 161 0.30 1.30 -11.17
CA ILE A 161 -0.83 1.91 -11.92
C ILE A 161 -0.37 3.14 -12.71
N VAL A 162 0.41 4.02 -12.10
CA VAL A 162 0.96 5.21 -12.76
C VAL A 162 1.90 4.81 -13.89
N SER A 163 2.78 3.85 -13.66
CA SER A 163 3.73 3.37 -14.66
C SER A 163 3.06 2.73 -15.86
N ILE A 164 1.93 2.05 -15.68
CA ILE A 164 1.12 1.54 -16.79
C ILE A 164 0.51 2.71 -17.58
N ARG A 165 -0.12 3.67 -16.90
CA ARG A 165 -0.78 4.82 -17.55
C ARG A 165 0.19 5.65 -18.39
N GLU A 166 1.41 5.80 -17.91
CA GLU A 166 2.44 6.64 -18.53
C GLU A 166 3.42 5.86 -19.40
N ASN A 167 3.19 4.55 -19.59
CA ASN A 167 4.08 3.66 -20.35
C ASN A 167 5.54 3.67 -19.83
N ARG A 168 5.72 3.74 -18.50
CA ARG A 168 7.00 3.78 -17.79
C ARG A 168 7.33 2.48 -17.02
N MET A 169 6.76 1.35 -17.44
CA MET A 169 6.98 0.06 -16.78
C MET A 169 8.45 -0.39 -16.75
N GLU A 170 9.24 0.00 -17.74
CA GLU A 170 10.68 -0.28 -17.76
C GLU A 170 11.43 0.44 -16.62
N ALA A 171 11.13 1.72 -16.40
CA ALA A 171 11.71 2.48 -15.29
C ALA A 171 11.29 1.92 -13.92
N LEU A 172 10.07 1.41 -13.80
CA LEU A 172 9.60 0.74 -12.58
C LEU A 172 10.37 -0.57 -12.33
N ARG A 173 10.61 -1.38 -13.38
CA ARG A 173 11.44 -2.59 -13.28
C ARG A 173 12.87 -2.27 -12.87
N GLN A 174 13.49 -1.27 -13.49
CA GLN A 174 14.84 -0.82 -13.11
C GLN A 174 14.90 -0.42 -11.63
N LYS A 175 13.91 0.36 -11.16
CA LYS A 175 13.85 0.80 -9.76
C LYS A 175 13.78 -0.36 -8.76
N TYR A 176 12.90 -1.34 -8.98
CA TYR A 176 12.63 -2.39 -8.00
C TYR A 176 13.48 -3.66 -8.16
N ARG A 177 14.17 -3.84 -9.30
CA ARG A 177 15.01 -5.03 -9.55
C ARG A 177 16.48 -4.69 -9.73
N GLU A 178 16.79 -3.79 -10.65
CA GLU A 178 18.19 -3.50 -11.02
C GLU A 178 18.86 -2.58 -10.00
N HIS A 179 18.10 -1.63 -9.43
CA HIS A 179 18.59 -0.62 -8.51
C HIS A 179 18.13 -0.85 -7.05
N CYS A 180 17.74 -2.07 -6.71
CA CYS A 180 17.26 -2.41 -5.37
C CYS A 180 17.92 -3.71 -4.89
N ASP A 181 18.74 -3.59 -3.84
CA ASP A 181 19.36 -4.74 -3.18
C ASP A 181 18.42 -5.37 -2.16
N VAL A 182 17.60 -4.54 -1.48
CA VAL A 182 16.66 -5.01 -0.45
C VAL A 182 15.33 -4.27 -0.53
N LEU A 183 14.26 -5.04 -0.70
CA LEU A 183 12.89 -4.54 -0.73
C LEU A 183 12.15 -4.90 0.56
N LEU A 184 11.77 -3.87 1.31
CA LEU A 184 11.03 -3.97 2.57
C LEU A 184 9.60 -3.47 2.35
N MET A 185 8.64 -4.38 2.40
CA MET A 185 7.23 -4.06 2.15
C MET A 185 6.38 -4.20 3.41
N ASP A 186 5.71 -3.12 3.79
CA ASP A 186 4.75 -3.11 4.90
C ASP A 186 3.30 -3.19 4.38
N ASP A 187 2.39 -3.53 5.28
CA ASP A 187 0.95 -3.56 5.04
C ASP A 187 0.50 -4.33 3.78
N ILE A 188 1.10 -5.50 3.55
CA ILE A 188 0.82 -6.39 2.41
C ILE A 188 -0.67 -6.76 2.27
N GLN A 189 -1.43 -6.71 3.37
CA GLN A 189 -2.88 -6.96 3.35
C GLN A 189 -3.65 -6.03 2.41
N PHE A 190 -3.12 -4.85 2.07
CA PHE A 190 -3.77 -3.93 1.12
C PHE A 190 -3.69 -4.39 -0.35
N LEU A 191 -2.98 -5.48 -0.63
CA LEU A 191 -3.02 -6.16 -1.93
C LEU A 191 -4.19 -7.15 -2.05
N ALA A 192 -4.82 -7.55 -0.95
CA ALA A 192 -5.91 -8.52 -0.98
C ALA A 192 -7.12 -7.98 -1.75
N GLY A 193 -7.71 -8.81 -2.62
CA GLY A 193 -8.89 -8.47 -3.44
C GLY A 193 -8.62 -7.53 -4.61
N LYS A 194 -7.35 -7.34 -5.01
CA LYS A 194 -6.94 -6.52 -6.17
C LYS A 194 -6.21 -7.38 -7.20
N ASP A 195 -6.93 -8.27 -7.88
CA ASP A 195 -6.36 -9.33 -8.73
C ASP A 195 -5.34 -8.81 -9.77
N ARG A 196 -5.68 -7.73 -10.49
CA ARG A 196 -4.78 -7.08 -11.45
C ARG A 196 -3.49 -6.52 -10.83
N THR A 197 -3.55 -6.04 -9.59
CA THR A 197 -2.38 -5.56 -8.85
C THR A 197 -1.54 -6.73 -8.33
N GLN A 198 -2.18 -7.83 -7.94
CA GLN A 198 -1.49 -9.04 -7.50
C GLN A 198 -0.72 -9.69 -8.65
N GLU A 199 -1.29 -9.73 -9.86
CA GLU A 199 -0.61 -10.22 -11.06
C GLU A 199 0.65 -9.40 -11.38
N GLU A 200 0.57 -8.06 -11.37
CA GLU A 200 1.73 -7.19 -11.63
C GLU A 200 2.78 -7.24 -10.51
N PHE A 201 2.35 -7.36 -9.24
CA PHE A 201 3.25 -7.66 -8.12
C PHE A 201 3.97 -9.00 -8.36
N PHE A 202 3.25 -10.05 -8.72
CA PHE A 202 3.83 -11.36 -8.99
C PHE A 202 4.84 -11.30 -10.14
N HIS A 203 4.49 -10.63 -11.24
CA HIS A 203 5.40 -10.44 -12.36
C HIS A 203 6.65 -9.68 -11.94
N THR A 204 6.51 -8.58 -11.19
CA THR A 204 7.65 -7.79 -10.70
C THR A 204 8.59 -8.60 -9.80
N PHE A 205 8.08 -9.56 -9.03
CA PHE A 205 8.88 -10.37 -8.10
C PHE A 205 9.43 -11.69 -8.68
N ASN A 206 8.83 -12.28 -9.73
CA ASN A 206 9.19 -13.64 -10.21
C ASN A 206 9.81 -13.75 -11.62
N SER A 207 10.11 -12.65 -12.33
CA SER A 207 10.75 -12.71 -13.66
C SER A 207 12.14 -12.08 -13.69
#